data_AF-A0A259M4N2-F1
#
_entry.id   AF-A0A259M4N2-F1
#
_cell.length_a   1.000
_cell.length_b   1.000
_cell.length_c   1.000
_cell.angle_alpha   90.00
_cell.angle_beta   90.00
_cell.angle_gamma   90.00
#
_symmetry.space_group_name_H-M   'P 1'
#
loop_
_entity.id
_entity.type
_entity.pdbx_description
1 polymer ?
#
loop_
_entity_poly.entity_id
_entity_poly.type
_entity_poly.pdbx_seq_one_letter_code
_entity_poly.pdbx_strand_id
1 'polypeptide(L)'
;MTLTKLLAGGLALAALGLTACTSIPNDMTIAQYCANPDKADENVCRLKVEIDGQSTALADTNLRVSEAFNLVGEAQSAADQARADAAAAMAKAEEALAKEDQMQCETRTIQKSNIGTCREGYTLTSCTQTRFTTRAGGPSILREINDQQCRFQDRVLEMQVRCCGMASAAPQPADETIDEQMPEPAAAPAEPPPETTPNTLQY
;
A
#
# COMPACT_ATOMS: atom_id res chain seq x y z
N MET A 1 -23.78 41.01 5.67
CA MET A 1 -24.40 40.17 4.63
C MET A 1 -23.30 39.42 3.91
N THR A 2 -23.36 38.10 4.00
CA THR A 2 -22.40 37.10 3.54
C THR A 2 -22.45 36.93 2.02
N LEU A 3 -21.31 37.05 1.34
CA LEU A 3 -21.12 36.59 -0.04
C LEU A 3 -20.08 35.46 -0.06
N THR A 4 -20.43 34.37 0.63
CA THR A 4 -19.76 33.08 0.54
C THR A 4 -20.53 32.26 -0.49
N LYS A 5 -19.84 31.71 -1.50
CA LYS A 5 -20.21 30.64 -2.46
C LYS A 5 -20.15 31.07 -3.93
N LEU A 6 -18.95 31.09 -4.51
CA LEU A 6 -18.73 30.82 -5.94
C LEU A 6 -17.28 30.31 -6.14
N LEU A 7 -16.96 29.17 -5.53
CA LEU A 7 -15.71 28.42 -5.75
C LEU A 7 -15.99 26.93 -5.45
N ALA A 8 -16.85 26.32 -6.27
CA ALA A 8 -17.05 24.88 -6.31
C ALA A 8 -17.90 24.56 -7.55
N GLY A 9 -17.28 24.19 -8.66
CA GLY A 9 -18.06 23.83 -9.85
C GLY A 9 -17.25 23.58 -11.12
N GLY A 10 -16.04 23.06 -11.04
CA GLY A 10 -15.25 22.82 -12.25
C GLY A 10 -14.01 22.00 -11.99
N LEU A 11 -14.17 20.76 -11.49
CA LEU A 11 -13.17 19.67 -11.54
C LEU A 11 -13.67 18.36 -10.87
N ALA A 12 -14.98 18.09 -10.87
CA ALA A 12 -15.55 16.92 -10.19
C ALA A 12 -16.46 16.04 -11.08
N LEU A 13 -16.15 15.92 -12.38
CA LEU A 13 -16.91 15.07 -13.31
C LEU A 13 -16.11 13.90 -13.92
N ALA A 14 -14.82 13.74 -13.61
CA ALA A 14 -14.01 12.66 -14.16
C ALA A 14 -14.04 11.34 -13.34
N ALA A 15 -14.76 11.27 -12.21
CA ALA A 15 -14.71 10.14 -11.28
C ALA A 15 -15.99 9.28 -11.19
N LEU A 16 -17.05 9.57 -11.97
CA LEU A 16 -18.31 8.83 -11.93
C LEU A 16 -18.63 8.04 -13.22
N GLY A 17 -17.69 7.94 -14.16
CA GLY A 17 -17.92 7.37 -15.50
C GLY A 17 -17.61 5.88 -15.69
N LEU A 18 -17.02 5.19 -14.71
CA LEU A 18 -16.54 3.81 -14.92
C LEU A 18 -17.50 2.70 -14.48
N THR A 19 -18.66 3.03 -13.89
CA THR A 19 -19.64 2.03 -13.42
C THR A 19 -20.86 1.89 -14.34
N ALA A 20 -20.91 2.56 -15.50
CA ALA A 20 -22.07 2.53 -16.40
C ALA A 20 -21.87 1.72 -17.70
N CYS A 21 -20.69 1.13 -17.93
CA CYS A 21 -20.40 0.39 -19.16
C CYS A 21 -20.70 -1.12 -19.09
N THR A 22 -21.16 -1.66 -17.95
CA THR A 22 -21.30 -3.12 -17.75
C THR A 22 -22.68 -3.69 -18.13
N SER A 23 -23.62 -2.87 -18.61
CA SER A 23 -24.99 -3.35 -18.93
C SER A 23 -25.57 -2.82 -20.24
N ILE A 24 -24.73 -2.21 -21.09
CA ILE A 24 -25.14 -1.78 -22.44
C ILE A 24 -24.90 -2.97 -23.40
N PRO A 25 -25.92 -3.45 -24.12
CA PRO A 25 -25.73 -4.47 -25.15
C PRO A 25 -24.73 -3.97 -26.20
N ASN A 26 -23.61 -4.67 -26.33
CA ASN A 26 -22.48 -4.28 -27.21
C ASN A 26 -22.81 -4.35 -28.71
N ASP A 27 -23.95 -4.94 -29.06
CA ASP A 27 -24.44 -5.14 -30.41
C ASP A 27 -25.39 -4.04 -30.91
N MET A 28 -25.77 -3.08 -30.05
CA MET A 28 -26.68 -2.00 -30.40
C MET A 28 -26.03 -0.62 -30.28
N THR A 29 -26.33 0.27 -31.24
CA THR A 29 -25.90 1.66 -31.13
C THR A 29 -26.68 2.39 -30.03
N ILE A 30 -26.06 3.38 -29.39
CA ILE A 30 -26.72 4.21 -28.35
C ILE A 30 -28.02 4.84 -28.89
N ALA A 31 -28.06 5.16 -30.19
CA ALA A 31 -29.27 5.67 -30.82
C ALA A 31 -30.41 4.65 -30.87
N GLN A 32 -30.12 3.38 -31.14
CA GLN A 32 -31.11 2.30 -31.12
C GLN A 32 -31.51 1.92 -29.70
N TYR A 33 -30.56 1.95 -28.76
CA TYR A 33 -30.80 1.68 -27.35
C TYR A 33 -31.76 2.71 -26.72
N CYS A 34 -31.53 3.99 -27.02
CA CYS A 34 -32.33 5.10 -26.49
C CYS A 34 -33.59 5.39 -27.30
N ALA A 35 -33.85 4.66 -28.38
CA ALA A 35 -35.13 4.72 -29.10
C ALA A 35 -36.25 3.96 -28.36
N ASN A 36 -35.90 3.12 -27.38
CA ASN A 36 -36.89 2.45 -26.52
C ASN A 36 -37.36 3.41 -25.40
N PRO A 37 -38.66 3.74 -25.32
CA PRO A 37 -39.18 4.66 -24.31
C PRO A 37 -38.97 4.18 -22.87
N ASP A 38 -38.91 2.86 -22.63
CA ASP A 38 -38.67 2.28 -21.30
C ASP A 38 -37.22 2.46 -20.82
N LYS A 39 -36.34 2.99 -21.68
CA LYS A 39 -34.92 3.23 -21.43
C LYS A 39 -34.54 4.71 -21.46
N ALA A 40 -35.52 5.60 -21.64
CA ALA A 40 -35.32 7.04 -21.73
C ALA A 40 -34.71 7.64 -20.45
N ASP A 41 -35.02 7.06 -19.28
CA ASP A 41 -34.52 7.51 -17.97
C ASP A 41 -33.12 6.97 -17.63
N GLU A 42 -32.54 6.10 -18.47
CA GLU A 42 -31.19 5.62 -18.23
C GLU A 42 -30.16 6.71 -18.51
N ASN A 43 -29.10 6.76 -17.70
CA ASN A 43 -28.09 7.81 -17.73
C ASN A 43 -27.44 8.00 -19.11
N VAL A 44 -27.31 6.92 -19.89
CA VAL A 44 -26.74 6.93 -21.24
C VAL A 44 -27.64 7.68 -22.23
N CYS A 45 -28.96 7.55 -22.09
CA CYS A 45 -29.93 8.22 -22.96
C CYS A 45 -30.12 9.68 -22.58
N ARG A 46 -30.09 10.00 -21.28
CA ARG A 46 -30.04 11.39 -20.82
C ARG A 46 -28.78 12.10 -21.30
N LEU A 47 -27.62 11.45 -21.20
CA LEU A 47 -26.35 12.00 -21.69
C LEU A 47 -26.38 12.24 -23.20
N LYS A 48 -27.00 11.35 -23.99
CA LYS A 48 -27.17 11.56 -25.43
C LYS A 48 -28.01 12.83 -25.72
N VAL A 49 -29.14 13.00 -25.04
CA VAL A 49 -30.00 14.18 -25.21
C VAL A 49 -29.26 15.47 -24.84
N GLU A 50 -28.47 15.44 -23.77
CA GLU A 50 -27.63 16.57 -23.36
C GLU A 50 -26.56 16.88 -24.42
N ILE A 51 -25.89 15.87 -24.97
CA ILE A 51 -24.88 16.04 -26.04
C ILE A 51 -25.52 16.56 -27.33
N ASP A 52 -26.67 16.03 -27.75
CA ASP A 52 -27.38 16.47 -28.95
C ASP A 52 -27.90 17.92 -28.78
N GLY A 53 -28.38 18.24 -27.58
CA GLY A 53 -28.77 19.59 -27.18
C GLY A 53 -27.58 20.55 -27.16
N GLN A 54 -26.44 20.13 -26.60
CA GLN A 54 -25.20 20.89 -26.64
C GLN A 54 -24.67 21.04 -28.06
N SER A 55 -24.71 20.00 -28.90
CA SER A 55 -24.29 20.08 -30.30
C SER A 55 -25.15 21.08 -31.08
N THR A 56 -26.45 21.11 -30.83
CA THR A 56 -27.37 22.09 -31.43
C THR A 56 -27.06 23.49 -30.92
N ALA A 57 -26.85 23.65 -29.61
CA ALA A 57 -26.44 24.91 -29.02
C ALA A 57 -25.08 25.39 -29.53
N LEU A 58 -24.12 24.48 -29.77
CA LEU A 58 -22.82 24.78 -30.37
C LEU A 58 -22.94 25.14 -31.85
N ALA A 59 -23.86 24.55 -32.59
CA ALA A 59 -24.15 24.92 -33.97
C ALA A 59 -24.83 26.29 -34.08
N ASP A 60 -25.65 26.65 -33.08
CA ASP A 60 -26.35 27.95 -32.99
C ASP A 60 -25.45 29.05 -32.39
N THR A 61 -24.47 28.65 -31.57
CA THR A 61 -23.44 29.56 -31.05
C THR A 61 -22.43 29.85 -32.15
N ASN A 62 -22.47 31.06 -32.69
CA ASN A 62 -21.58 31.57 -33.72
C ASN A 62 -20.15 31.85 -33.18
N LEU A 63 -19.57 30.89 -32.46
CA LEU A 63 -18.16 30.94 -32.08
C LEU A 63 -17.36 30.86 -33.37
N ARG A 64 -16.60 31.91 -33.65
CA ARG A 64 -15.71 31.90 -34.82
C ARG A 64 -14.70 30.77 -34.60
N VAL A 65 -14.40 30.02 -35.65
CA VAL A 65 -13.41 28.93 -35.63
C VAL A 65 -12.08 29.36 -35.00
N SER A 66 -11.70 30.64 -35.15
CA SER A 66 -10.55 31.27 -34.48
C SER A 66 -10.62 31.26 -32.95
N GLU A 67 -11.80 31.43 -32.37
CA GLU A 67 -12.04 31.47 -30.92
C GLU A 67 -11.99 30.06 -30.32
N ALA A 68 -12.52 29.07 -31.05
CA ALA A 68 -12.35 27.66 -30.72
C ALA A 68 -10.87 27.22 -30.75
N PHE A 69 -10.10 27.66 -31.75
CA PHE A 69 -8.66 27.37 -31.80
C PHE A 69 -7.88 28.05 -30.67
N ASN A 70 -8.26 29.26 -30.26
CA ASN A 70 -7.65 29.91 -29.09
C ASN A 70 -7.92 29.12 -27.81
N LEU A 71 -9.16 28.68 -27.59
CA LEU A 71 -9.52 27.85 -26.43
C LEU A 71 -8.78 26.51 -26.41
N VAL A 72 -8.59 25.87 -27.56
CA VAL A 72 -7.79 24.64 -27.67
C VAL A 72 -6.31 24.92 -27.36
N GLY A 73 -5.78 26.05 -27.82
CA GLY A 73 -4.41 26.47 -27.49
C GLY A 73 -4.21 26.73 -25.99
N GLU A 74 -5.18 27.38 -25.35
CA GLU A 74 -5.19 27.61 -23.90
C GLU A 74 -5.30 26.31 -23.12
N ALA A 75 -6.18 25.39 -23.56
CA ALA A 75 -6.33 24.07 -22.95
C ALA A 75 -5.05 23.23 -23.10
N GLN A 76 -4.38 23.29 -24.25
CA GLN A 76 -3.11 22.60 -24.48
C GLN A 76 -2.01 23.18 -23.59
N SER A 77 -1.89 24.51 -23.50
CA SER A 77 -0.94 25.18 -22.60
C SER A 77 -1.20 24.83 -21.13
N ALA A 78 -2.45 24.79 -20.71
CA ALA A 78 -2.82 24.41 -19.35
C ALA A 78 -2.49 22.93 -19.07
N ALA A 79 -2.72 22.04 -20.05
CA ALA A 79 -2.37 20.63 -19.93
C ALA A 79 -0.84 20.42 -19.84
N ASP A 80 -0.05 21.18 -20.61
CA ASP A 80 1.41 21.09 -20.58
C ASP A 80 1.98 21.65 -19.27
N GLN A 81 1.39 22.74 -18.73
CA GLN A 81 1.73 23.22 -17.39
C GLN A 81 1.38 22.19 -16.31
N ALA A 82 0.19 21.60 -16.36
CA ALA A 82 -0.23 20.58 -15.40
C ALA A 82 0.70 19.35 -15.43
N ARG A 83 1.18 18.94 -16.62
CA ARG A 83 2.17 17.86 -16.76
C ARG A 83 3.51 18.23 -16.13
N ALA A 84 3.98 19.46 -16.35
CA ALA A 84 5.23 19.94 -15.76
C ALA A 84 5.14 19.99 -14.22
N ASP A 85 4.03 20.48 -13.68
CA ASP A 85 3.79 20.54 -12.24
C ASP A 85 3.69 19.14 -11.63
N ALA A 86 3.01 18.21 -12.31
CA ALA A 86 2.93 16.81 -11.89
C ALA A 86 4.32 16.14 -11.86
N ALA A 87 5.14 16.36 -12.88
CA ALA A 87 6.51 15.84 -12.92
C ALA A 87 7.38 16.43 -11.79
N ALA A 88 7.26 17.73 -11.52
CA ALA A 88 7.97 18.37 -10.41
C ALA A 88 7.50 17.86 -9.03
N ALA A 89 6.21 17.58 -8.88
CA ALA A 89 5.66 16.99 -7.65
C ALA A 89 6.14 15.55 -7.44
N MET A 90 6.17 14.73 -8.50
CA MET A 90 6.69 13.37 -8.43
C MET A 90 8.18 13.34 -8.07
N ALA A 91 9.00 14.20 -8.68
CA ALA A 91 10.43 14.29 -8.35
C ALA A 91 10.67 14.66 -6.88
N LYS A 92 9.88 15.59 -6.33
CA LYS A 92 9.95 15.95 -4.90
C LYS A 92 9.50 14.81 -3.98
N ALA A 93 8.48 14.05 -4.39
CA ALA A 93 8.01 12.89 -3.64
C ALA A 93 9.05 11.77 -3.64
N GLU A 94 9.68 11.49 -4.77
CA GLU A 94 10.77 10.52 -4.91
C GLU A 94 12.00 10.92 -4.07
N GLU A 95 12.36 12.21 -4.06
CA GLU A 95 13.44 12.72 -3.22
C GLU A 95 13.11 12.61 -1.71
N ALA A 96 11.84 12.81 -1.33
CA ALA A 96 11.39 12.62 0.05
C ALA A 96 11.45 11.14 0.46
N LEU A 97 10.96 10.23 -0.38
CA LEU A 97 11.04 8.78 -0.18
C LEU A 97 12.49 8.28 -0.10
N ALA A 98 13.40 8.83 -0.91
CA ALA A 98 14.83 8.49 -0.84
C ALA A 98 15.50 8.98 0.46
N LYS A 99 14.89 9.93 1.17
CA LYS A 99 15.35 10.43 2.48
C LYS A 99 14.67 9.73 3.65
N GLU A 100 13.67 8.87 3.41
CA GLU A 100 13.06 8.06 4.46
C GLU A 100 14.00 6.91 4.84
N ASP A 101 14.88 7.20 5.79
CA ASP A 101 15.67 6.17 6.46
C ASP A 101 14.72 5.32 7.32
N GLN A 102 14.50 4.08 6.88
CA GLN A 102 13.49 3.20 7.46
C GLN A 102 13.92 2.73 8.86
N MET A 103 12.98 2.68 9.80
CA MET A 103 13.23 2.09 11.11
C MET A 103 13.37 0.58 10.98
N GLN A 104 14.56 0.05 11.30
CA GLN A 104 14.83 -1.38 11.35
C GLN A 104 14.82 -1.88 12.79
N CYS A 105 13.99 -2.89 13.07
CA CYS A 105 13.87 -3.49 14.39
C CYS A 105 14.39 -4.93 14.39
N GLU A 106 15.21 -5.26 15.37
CA GLU A 106 15.67 -6.62 15.65
C GLU A 106 15.15 -7.11 17.01
N THR A 107 15.02 -8.43 17.14
CA THR A 107 14.74 -9.08 18.41
C THR A 107 15.95 -9.91 18.79
N ARG A 108 16.49 -9.68 19.99
CA ARG A 108 17.61 -10.43 20.56
C ARG A 108 17.13 -11.31 21.70
N THR A 109 17.52 -12.57 21.69
CA THR A 109 17.24 -13.49 22.79
C THR A 109 18.43 -13.51 23.75
N ILE A 110 18.20 -13.20 25.01
CA ILE A 110 19.22 -13.23 26.07
C ILE A 110 18.81 -14.28 27.09
N GLN A 111 19.72 -15.22 27.34
CA GLN A 111 19.45 -16.32 28.25
C GLN A 111 20.09 -16.08 29.62
N LYS A 112 19.40 -16.53 30.67
CA LYS A 112 19.90 -16.62 32.03
C LYS A 112 20.52 -15.30 32.52
N SER A 113 19.84 -14.18 32.27
CA SER A 113 20.26 -12.83 32.69
C SER A 113 19.09 -12.10 33.33
N ASN A 114 19.34 -11.10 34.17
CA ASN A 114 18.33 -10.15 34.64
C ASN A 114 18.39 -8.80 33.90
N ILE A 115 19.38 -8.60 33.04
CA ILE A 115 19.56 -7.38 32.25
C ILE A 115 19.55 -7.74 30.76
N GLY A 116 18.82 -6.97 29.97
CA GLY A 116 18.82 -7.03 28.51
C GLY A 116 19.26 -5.71 27.90
N THR A 117 20.08 -5.79 26.85
CA THR A 117 20.65 -4.63 26.16
C THR A 117 20.62 -4.82 24.64
N CYS A 118 20.61 -3.70 23.92
CA CYS A 118 20.69 -3.68 22.46
C CYS A 118 22.14 -3.66 21.96
N ARG A 119 22.35 -3.90 20.66
CA ARG A 119 23.63 -3.62 20.00
C ARG A 119 23.84 -2.10 19.90
N GLU A 120 25.08 -1.67 19.74
CA GLU A 120 25.36 -0.27 19.42
C GLU A 120 24.63 0.14 18.14
N GLY A 121 24.09 1.37 18.11
CA GLY A 121 23.28 1.88 17.00
C GLY A 121 21.79 1.55 17.10
N TYR A 122 21.37 0.71 18.05
CA TYR A 122 19.96 0.40 18.30
C TYR A 122 19.49 0.89 19.67
N THR A 123 18.27 1.39 19.69
CA THR A 123 17.56 1.82 20.89
C THR A 123 16.65 0.71 21.39
N LEU A 124 16.60 0.50 22.70
CA LEU A 124 15.74 -0.50 23.31
C LEU A 124 14.28 -0.05 23.33
N THR A 125 13.40 -0.87 22.76
CA THR A 125 11.97 -0.59 22.64
C THR A 125 11.15 -1.41 23.62
N SER A 126 11.47 -2.69 23.78
CA SER A 126 10.74 -3.57 24.69
C SER A 126 11.57 -4.74 25.19
N CYS A 127 11.19 -5.29 26.35
CA CYS A 127 11.72 -6.54 26.86
C CYS A 127 10.61 -7.42 27.39
N THR A 128 10.63 -8.69 26.99
CA THR A 128 9.66 -9.69 27.43
C THR A 128 10.39 -10.92 27.95
N GLN A 129 9.89 -11.49 29.04
CA GLN A 129 10.35 -12.79 29.51
C GLN A 129 9.60 -13.88 28.73
N THR A 130 10.32 -14.71 28.00
CA THR A 130 9.71 -15.79 27.19
C THR A 130 9.75 -17.15 27.87
N ARG A 131 10.68 -17.33 28.83
CA ARG A 131 10.79 -18.59 29.58
C ARG A 131 10.93 -18.36 31.08
N PHE A 132 10.10 -19.07 31.83
CA PHE A 132 10.13 -19.18 33.29
C PHE A 132 9.87 -20.63 33.69
N THR A 133 10.32 -21.03 34.89
CA THR A 133 9.98 -22.35 35.44
C THR A 133 9.62 -22.20 36.91
N THR A 134 8.72 -23.05 37.41
CA THR A 134 8.32 -23.06 38.82
C THR A 134 9.50 -23.31 39.78
N ARG A 135 10.55 -23.99 39.31
CA ARG A 135 11.78 -24.27 40.09
C ARG A 135 12.81 -23.13 40.06
N ALA A 136 12.78 -22.26 39.05
CA ALA A 136 13.75 -21.18 38.86
C ALA A 136 13.24 -19.79 39.27
N GLY A 137 12.11 -19.73 39.98
CA GLY A 137 11.37 -18.50 40.20
C GLY A 137 10.39 -18.25 39.05
N GLY A 138 9.17 -17.85 39.38
CA GLY A 138 8.10 -17.58 38.43
C GLY A 138 8.42 -16.42 37.48
N PRO A 139 7.40 -15.82 36.82
CA PRO A 139 7.64 -14.64 36.00
C PRO A 139 8.29 -13.54 36.87
N SER A 140 9.38 -12.96 36.36
CA SER A 140 10.07 -11.87 37.06
C SER A 140 9.46 -10.53 36.70
N ILE A 141 9.43 -9.62 37.66
CA ILE A 141 8.88 -8.28 37.47
C ILE A 141 9.93 -7.41 36.78
N LEU A 142 9.56 -6.79 35.65
CA LEU A 142 10.39 -5.77 35.00
C LEU A 142 10.47 -4.55 35.92
N ARG A 143 11.67 -4.17 36.33
CA ARG A 143 11.89 -3.05 37.26
C ARG A 143 12.22 -1.75 36.55
N GLU A 144 12.87 -1.86 35.40
CA GLU A 144 13.43 -0.71 34.71
C GLU A 144 13.49 -1.00 33.22
N ILE A 145 13.14 0.00 32.41
CA ILE A 145 13.30 0.01 30.97
C ILE A 145 13.67 1.43 30.55
N ASN A 146 14.76 1.55 29.80
CA ASN A 146 15.23 2.79 29.21
C ASN A 146 15.81 2.50 27.82
N ASP A 147 16.26 3.54 27.11
CA ASP A 147 16.75 3.46 25.73
C ASP A 147 17.98 2.54 25.55
N GLN A 148 18.67 2.17 26.63
CA GLN A 148 19.90 1.36 26.58
C GLN A 148 19.72 -0.05 27.14
N GLN A 149 18.93 -0.19 28.21
CA GLN A 149 18.79 -1.45 28.93
C GLN A 149 17.39 -1.63 29.51
N CYS A 150 17.05 -2.89 29.72
CA CYS A 150 15.93 -3.31 30.54
C CYS A 150 16.42 -4.23 31.65
N ARG A 151 15.80 -4.15 32.83
CA ARG A 151 16.23 -4.89 34.01
C ARG A 151 15.05 -5.51 34.73
N PHE A 152 15.09 -6.82 34.87
CA PHE A 152 14.18 -7.60 35.69
C PHE A 152 14.65 -7.66 37.14
N GLN A 153 13.71 -7.94 38.05
CA GLN A 153 13.99 -8.05 39.48
C GLN A 153 14.93 -9.21 39.77
N ASP A 154 14.66 -10.34 39.12
CA ASP A 154 15.37 -11.59 39.26
C ASP A 154 15.93 -12.04 37.91
N ARG A 155 16.83 -13.03 37.94
CA ARG A 155 17.39 -13.65 36.74
C ARG A 155 16.28 -14.36 35.96
N VAL A 156 16.09 -14.02 34.70
CA VAL A 156 15.16 -14.72 33.81
C VAL A 156 15.90 -15.74 32.97
N LEU A 157 15.26 -16.89 32.71
CA LEU A 157 15.86 -17.97 31.94
C LEU A 157 16.04 -17.60 30.48
N GLU A 158 15.07 -16.87 29.93
CA GLU A 158 15.11 -16.34 28.57
C GLU A 158 14.30 -15.03 28.53
N MET A 159 14.91 -13.99 27.99
CA MET A 159 14.24 -12.75 27.60
C MET A 159 14.40 -12.50 26.11
N GLN A 160 13.39 -11.90 25.50
CA GLN A 160 13.48 -11.29 24.19
C GLN A 160 13.52 -9.77 24.35
N VAL A 161 14.57 -9.16 23.81
CA VAL A 161 14.78 -7.71 23.79
C VAL A 161 14.52 -7.23 22.37
N ARG A 162 13.59 -6.30 22.20
CA ARG A 162 13.26 -5.69 20.91
C ARG A 162 13.97 -4.35 20.81
N CYS A 163 14.82 -4.23 19.81
CA CYS A 163 15.72 -3.10 19.59
C CYS A 163 15.41 -2.50 18.23
N CYS A 164 15.27 -1.18 18.14
CA CYS A 164 15.01 -0.50 16.87
C CYS A 164 16.05 0.60 16.64
N GLY A 165 16.52 0.71 15.40
CA GLY A 165 17.45 1.74 14.96
C GLY A 165 17.08 2.22 13.57
N MET A 166 17.68 3.32 13.15
CA MET A 166 17.57 3.78 11.77
C MET A 166 18.38 2.82 10.87
N ALA A 167 17.86 2.42 9.71
CA ALA A 167 18.52 1.46 8.83
C ALA A 167 19.93 1.92 8.40
N SER A 168 20.17 3.24 8.31
CA SER A 168 21.50 3.80 8.02
C SER A 168 22.51 3.66 9.17
N ALA A 169 22.05 3.52 10.41
CA ALA A 169 22.86 3.42 11.63
C ALA A 169 22.93 1.99 12.19
N ALA A 170 22.07 1.10 11.70
CA ALA A 170 21.94 -0.29 12.10
C ALA A 170 23.02 -1.16 11.43
N PRO A 171 24.02 -1.68 12.17
CA PRO A 171 24.88 -2.73 11.61
C PRO A 171 24.03 -3.94 11.22
N GLN A 172 24.22 -4.46 10.00
CA GLN A 172 23.51 -5.65 9.55
C GLN A 172 23.71 -6.80 10.56
N PRO A 173 22.65 -7.57 10.88
CA PRO A 173 22.78 -8.66 11.82
C PRO A 173 23.76 -9.68 11.24
N ALA A 174 24.95 -9.78 11.84
CA ALA A 174 25.74 -10.99 11.72
C ALA A 174 24.90 -12.10 12.38
N ASP A 175 24.49 -13.09 11.58
CA ASP A 175 23.97 -14.38 12.04
C ASP A 175 25.11 -15.12 12.77
N GLU A 176 25.54 -14.59 13.91
CA GLU A 176 26.32 -15.33 14.89
C GLU A 176 25.32 -15.93 15.87
N THR A 177 24.66 -16.99 15.42
CA THR A 177 24.17 -18.02 16.33
C THR A 177 25.42 -18.58 17.02
N ILE A 178 25.73 -18.11 18.23
CA ILE A 178 26.64 -18.84 19.13
C ILE A 178 25.88 -20.08 19.58
N ASP A 179 25.90 -21.10 18.73
CA ASP A 179 25.53 -22.49 19.04
C ASP A 179 26.70 -23.38 18.56
N GLU A 180 27.83 -23.32 19.27
CA GLU A 180 28.79 -24.43 19.27
C GLU A 180 28.13 -25.62 19.99
N GLN A 181 27.24 -26.34 19.30
CA GLN A 181 26.78 -27.72 19.54
C GLN A 181 25.30 -27.90 19.12
N MET A 182 25.02 -27.85 17.83
CA MET A 182 23.82 -28.49 17.28
C MET A 182 24.25 -29.51 16.22
N PRO A 183 23.88 -30.80 16.34
CA PRO A 183 24.21 -31.78 15.33
C PRO A 183 23.52 -31.42 14.02
N GLU A 184 24.26 -31.59 12.92
CA GLU A 184 23.83 -31.36 11.53
C GLU A 184 22.43 -31.96 11.29
N PRO A 185 21.49 -31.24 10.65
CA PRO A 185 20.21 -31.81 10.29
C PRO A 185 20.43 -32.98 9.34
N ALA A 186 19.97 -34.18 9.72
CA ALA A 186 19.99 -35.33 8.83
C ALA A 186 19.24 -35.00 7.54
N ALA A 187 19.85 -35.33 6.40
CA ALA A 187 19.26 -35.14 5.08
C ALA A 187 17.84 -35.73 5.01
N ALA A 188 16.92 -34.97 4.42
CA ALA A 188 15.54 -35.40 4.22
C ALA A 188 15.49 -36.72 3.41
N PRO A 189 14.57 -37.65 3.72
CA PRO A 189 14.40 -38.88 2.95
C PRO A 189 14.02 -38.56 1.49
N ALA A 190 14.63 -39.27 0.54
CA ALA A 190 14.30 -39.19 -0.87
C ALA A 190 12.84 -39.56 -1.13
N GLU A 191 12.17 -38.78 -1.96
CA GLU A 191 10.81 -39.00 -2.43
C GLU A 191 10.72 -40.34 -3.21
N PRO A 192 9.70 -41.19 -2.97
CA PRO A 192 9.55 -42.44 -3.71
C PRO A 192 9.12 -42.19 -5.17
N PRO A 193 9.57 -43.01 -6.13
CA PRO A 193 9.25 -42.85 -7.55
C PRO A 193 7.76 -43.07 -7.84
N PRO A 194 7.19 -42.39 -8.86
CA PRO A 194 5.77 -42.43 -9.15
C PRO A 194 5.30 -43.82 -9.61
N GLU A 195 4.24 -44.31 -8.98
CA GLU A 195 3.54 -45.55 -9.38
C GLU A 195 2.87 -45.39 -10.75
N THR A 196 3.22 -46.27 -11.68
CA THR A 196 2.54 -46.46 -12.96
C THR A 196 1.19 -47.13 -12.74
N THR A 197 0.09 -46.43 -13.01
CA THR A 197 -1.24 -47.04 -13.11
C THR A 197 -1.40 -47.76 -14.47
N PRO A 198 -1.71 -49.07 -14.49
CA PRO A 198 -2.03 -49.77 -15.73
C PRO A 198 -3.46 -49.43 -16.17
N ASN A 199 -3.58 -49.02 -17.43
CA ASN A 199 -4.80 -48.65 -18.12
C ASN A 199 -5.71 -49.90 -18.31
N THR A 200 -6.80 -50.01 -17.55
CA THR A 200 -7.84 -51.01 -17.77
C THR A 200 -8.74 -50.57 -18.93
N LEU A 201 -8.48 -51.12 -20.11
CA LEU A 201 -9.43 -51.18 -21.22
C LEU A 201 -10.67 -51.96 -20.76
N GLN A 202 -11.82 -51.27 -20.72
CA GLN A 202 -13.11 -51.94 -20.70
C GLN A 202 -13.47 -52.43 -22.11
N TYR A 203 -13.92 -53.68 -22.17
CA TYR A 203 -14.52 -54.35 -23.32
C TYR A 203 -15.98 -53.94 -23.51
#